data_AF-A0A9D7PXP2-F1
#
_entry.id   AF-A0A9D7PXP2-F1
#
_cell.length_a   1.000
_cell.length_b   1.000
_cell.length_c   1.000
_cell.angle_alpha   90.00
_cell.angle_beta   90.00
_cell.angle_gamma   90.00
#
_symmetry.space_group_name_H-M   'P 1'
#
loop_
_entity.id
_entity.type
_entity.pdbx_description
1 polymer ?
#
loop_
_entity_poly.entity_id
_entity_poly.type
_entity_poly.pdbx_seq_one_letter_code
_entity_poly.pdbx_strand_id
1 'polypeptide(L)'
;MKNDTTDLPEKVMKLVQQTHHNVFLTGKAGTGKTTLLKKIIDTTHKNAAVVAPTGIAALNAGGVTIHSFFQIAPAAYVPDPHFRPLNSGYQKIESL
;
A
#
# COMPACT_ATOMS: atom_id res chain seq x y z
N MET A 1 -32.62 -4.70 -14.02
CA MET A 1 -31.25 -4.40 -14.47
C MET A 1 -30.64 -3.50 -13.39
N LYS A 2 -29.89 -4.06 -12.42
CA LYS A 2 -29.31 -3.27 -11.32
C LYS A 2 -27.90 -2.85 -11.73
N ASN A 3 -27.67 -1.55 -11.65
CA ASN A 3 -26.51 -0.82 -12.18
C ASN A 3 -25.16 -1.33 -11.64
N ASP A 4 -24.21 -1.52 -12.55
CA ASP A 4 -22.85 -2.01 -12.30
C ASP A 4 -21.96 -1.06 -11.46
N THR A 5 -22.48 0.10 -11.07
CA THR A 5 -21.75 1.15 -10.33
C THR A 5 -21.84 1.03 -8.80
N THR A 6 -22.70 0.15 -8.27
CA THR A 6 -23.00 0.08 -6.82
C THR A 6 -21.97 -0.70 -5.98
N ASP A 7 -21.02 -1.42 -6.57
CA ASP A 7 -20.32 -2.51 -5.88
C ASP A 7 -18.81 -2.30 -5.66
N LEU A 8 -18.21 -1.14 -5.98
CA LEU A 8 -16.74 -1.01 -5.83
C LEU A 8 -16.25 -1.23 -4.37
N PRO A 9 -16.85 -0.60 -3.34
CA PRO A 9 -16.45 -0.83 -1.95
C PRO A 9 -16.72 -2.27 -1.48
N GLU A 10 -17.83 -2.86 -1.90
CA GLU A 10 -18.23 -4.23 -1.57
C GLU A 10 -17.31 -5.26 -2.24
N LYS A 11 -16.98 -5.06 -3.52
CA LYS A 11 -15.99 -5.84 -4.25
C LYS A 11 -14.59 -5.77 -3.63
N VAL A 12 -14.15 -4.58 -3.20
CA VAL A 12 -12.87 -4.43 -2.48
C VAL A 12 -12.91 -5.18 -1.15
N MET A 13 -13.98 -5.04 -0.37
CA MET A 13 -14.17 -5.80 0.88
C MET A 13 -14.12 -7.31 0.63
N LYS A 14 -14.79 -7.80 -0.41
CA LYS A 14 -14.78 -9.21 -0.78
C LYS A 14 -13.36 -9.68 -1.14
N LEU A 15 -12.64 -8.92 -1.95
CA LEU A 15 -11.25 -9.23 -2.32
C LEU A 15 -10.34 -9.31 -1.09
N VAL A 16 -10.41 -8.31 -0.21
CA VAL A 16 -9.56 -8.26 0.99
C VAL A 16 -9.91 -9.36 1.98
N GLN A 17 -11.19 -9.68 2.17
CA GLN A 17 -11.61 -10.69 3.15
C GLN A 17 -11.42 -12.12 2.65
N GLN A 18 -11.72 -12.40 1.38
CA GLN A 18 -11.81 -13.77 0.87
C GLN A 18 -10.57 -14.22 0.09
N THR A 19 -9.66 -13.32 -0.27
CA THR A 19 -8.48 -13.66 -1.09
C THR A 19 -7.18 -13.14 -0.46
N HIS A 20 -6.04 -13.58 -1.00
CA HIS A 20 -4.70 -13.09 -0.63
C HIS A 20 -4.13 -12.16 -1.70
N HIS A 21 -4.97 -11.59 -2.57
CA HIS A 21 -4.52 -10.70 -3.63
C HIS A 21 -4.15 -9.32 -3.10
N ASN A 22 -3.07 -8.75 -3.66
CA ASN A 22 -2.70 -7.36 -3.42
C ASN A 22 -3.67 -6.43 -4.15
N VAL A 23 -4.22 -5.45 -3.44
CA VAL A 23 -5.19 -4.49 -3.98
C VAL A 23 -4.62 -3.07 -3.88
N PHE A 24 -4.55 -2.38 -5.02
CA PHE A 24 -4.21 -0.95 -5.05
C PHE A 24 -5.50 -0.13 -5.22
N LEU A 25 -5.94 0.54 -4.15
CA LEU A 25 -7.13 1.39 -4.15
C LEU A 25 -6.75 2.86 -4.31
N THR A 26 -7.14 3.45 -5.44
CA THR A 26 -6.97 4.89 -5.73
C THR A 26 -8.33 5.56 -5.98
N GLY A 27 -8.35 6.89 -5.97
CA GLY A 27 -9.55 7.69 -6.22
C GLY A 27 -9.33 9.17 -5.89
N LYS A 28 -10.21 10.04 -6.40
CA LYS A 28 -10.16 11.49 -6.15
C LYS A 28 -10.24 11.83 -4.65
N ALA A 29 -9.87 13.04 -4.27
CA ALA A 29 -10.08 13.52 -2.90
C ALA A 29 -11.58 13.46 -2.53
N GLY A 30 -11.90 13.15 -1.28
CA GLY A 30 -13.28 13.08 -0.80
C GLY A 30 -14.06 11.81 -1.17
N THR A 31 -13.48 10.84 -1.88
CA THR A 31 -14.19 9.61 -2.31
C THR A 31 -14.29 8.51 -1.24
N GLY A 32 -14.14 8.84 0.05
CA GLY A 32 -14.35 7.88 1.15
C GLY A 32 -13.30 6.77 1.32
N LYS A 33 -12.10 6.89 0.71
CA LYS A 33 -11.03 5.86 0.82
C LYS A 33 -10.66 5.52 2.26
N THR A 34 -10.47 6.54 3.10
CA THR A 34 -10.16 6.36 4.53
C THR A 34 -11.31 5.70 5.28
N THR A 35 -12.55 6.01 4.92
CA THR A 35 -13.75 5.38 5.49
C THR A 35 -13.80 3.89 5.13
N LEU A 36 -13.49 3.54 3.88
CA LEU A 36 -13.42 2.14 3.45
C LEU A 36 -12.28 1.40 4.12
N LEU A 37 -11.10 2.02 4.27
CA LEU A 37 -9.98 1.44 5.00
C LEU A 37 -10.37 1.11 6.45
N LYS A 38 -11.01 2.04 7.17
CA LYS A 38 -11.49 1.80 8.54
C LYS A 38 -12.47 0.64 8.58
N LYS A 39 -13.46 0.63 7.69
CA LYS A 39 -14.42 -0.48 7.58
C LYS A 39 -13.75 -1.84 7.35
N ILE A 40 -12.71 -1.90 6.51
CA ILE A 40 -11.95 -3.13 6.26
C ILE A 40 -11.26 -3.60 7.54
N ILE A 41 -10.59 -2.69 8.26
CA ILE A 41 -9.88 -3.03 9.51
C ILE A 41 -10.85 -3.44 10.62
N ASP A 42 -11.99 -2.77 10.74
CA ASP A 42 -13.00 -3.07 11.77
C ASP A 42 -13.72 -4.41 11.55
N THR A 43 -13.76 -4.91 10.31
CA THR A 43 -14.54 -6.10 9.94
C THR A 43 -13.69 -7.30 9.52
N THR A 44 -12.40 -7.10 9.26
CA THR A 44 -11.53 -8.19 8.84
C THR A 44 -11.23 -9.12 10.01
N HIS A 45 -11.22 -10.43 9.74
CA HIS A 45 -10.77 -11.46 10.67
C HIS A 45 -9.26 -11.73 10.55
N LYS A 46 -8.57 -11.04 9.65
CA LYS A 46 -7.14 -11.19 9.41
C LYS A 46 -6.34 -10.33 10.38
N ASN A 47 -5.18 -10.81 10.80
CA ASN A 47 -4.20 -9.97 11.48
C ASN A 47 -3.78 -8.82 10.56
N ALA A 48 -4.16 -7.60 10.93
CA ALA A 48 -3.98 -6.42 10.10
C ALA A 48 -3.13 -5.38 10.84
N ALA A 49 -2.21 -4.76 10.12
CA ALA A 49 -1.49 -3.58 10.55
C ALA A 49 -1.75 -2.45 9.56
N VAL A 50 -2.04 -1.25 10.07
CA VAL A 50 -2.22 -0.05 9.25
C VAL A 50 -0.92 0.74 9.29
N VAL A 51 -0.30 0.92 8.13
CA VAL A 51 0.95 1.68 8.00
C VAL A 51 0.82 2.79 6.96
N ALA A 52 1.50 3.90 7.21
CA ALA A 52 1.55 5.04 6.29
C ALA A 52 2.97 5.65 6.20
N PRO A 53 3.29 6.39 5.14
CA PRO A 53 4.62 6.98 4.97
C PRO A 53 4.90 8.18 5.88
N THR A 54 3.87 8.93 6.31
CA THR A 54 4.03 10.11 7.17
C THR A 54 3.22 9.98 8.46
N GLY A 55 3.66 10.68 9.52
CA GLY A 55 3.03 10.64 10.84
C GLY A 55 1.57 11.09 10.83
N ILE A 56 1.24 12.18 10.13
CA ILE A 56 -0.14 12.67 10.04
C ILE A 56 -1.05 11.69 9.28
N ALA A 57 -0.55 11.03 8.23
CA ALA A 57 -1.32 10.01 7.52
C ALA A 57 -1.55 8.77 8.37
N ALA A 58 -0.53 8.33 9.12
CA ALA A 58 -0.64 7.21 10.05
C ALA A 58 -1.67 7.52 11.15
N LEU A 59 -1.58 8.71 11.76
CA LEU A 59 -2.52 9.18 12.78
C LEU A 59 -3.97 9.18 12.27
N ASN A 60 -4.20 9.77 11.09
CA ASN A 60 -5.54 9.86 10.50
C ASN A 60 -6.13 8.48 10.13
N ALA A 61 -5.28 7.51 9.82
CA ALA A 61 -5.66 6.14 9.52
C ALA A 61 -5.76 5.24 10.78
N GLY A 62 -5.38 5.74 11.96
CA GLY A 62 -5.33 4.93 13.19
C GLY A 62 -4.20 3.90 13.22
N GLY A 63 -3.10 4.19 12.54
CA GLY A 63 -1.95 3.30 12.39
C GLY A 63 -0.63 3.93 12.82
N VAL A 64 0.47 3.31 12.37
CA VAL A 64 1.84 3.77 12.65
C VAL A 64 2.58 4.05 11.34
N THR A 65 3.76 4.66 11.42
CA THR A 65 4.57 4.89 10.22
C THR A 65 5.26 3.59 9.77
N ILE A 66 5.54 3.47 8.47
CA ILE A 66 6.32 2.34 7.94
C ILE A 66 7.67 2.22 8.69
N HIS A 67 8.34 3.34 8.94
CA HIS A 67 9.60 3.38 9.69
C HIS A 67 9.48 2.81 11.10
N SER A 68 8.48 3.25 11.87
CA SER A 68 8.28 2.78 13.24
C SER A 68 7.81 1.32 13.31
N PHE A 69 6.96 0.89 12.39
CA PHE A 69 6.47 -0.50 12.36
C PHE A 69 7.60 -1.50 12.08
N PHE A 70 8.43 -1.21 11.07
CA PHE A 70 9.50 -2.11 10.63
C PHE A 70 10.86 -1.82 11.29
N GLN A 71 10.94 -0.87 12.23
CA GLN A 71 12.19 -0.43 12.88
C GLN A 71 13.26 0.02 11.87
N ILE A 72 12.82 0.65 10.77
CA ILE A 72 13.70 1.16 9.71
C ILE A 72 14.12 2.58 10.08
N ALA A 73 15.42 2.81 10.25
CA ALA A 73 15.96 4.15 10.47
C ALA A 73 15.55 5.11 9.32
N PRO A 74 15.08 6.33 9.62
CA PRO A 74 14.88 7.34 8.59
C PRO A 74 16.23 7.68 7.97
N ALA A 75 16.48 7.21 6.76
CA ALA A 75 17.71 7.48 6.03
C ALA A 75 17.35 8.12 4.69
N ALA A 76 18.04 9.19 4.35
CA ALA A 76 18.08 9.65 2.97
C ALA A 76 18.88 8.63 2.16
N TYR A 77 18.42 8.34 0.93
CA TYR A 77 19.27 7.68 -0.03
C TYR A 77 20.43 8.63 -0.35
N VAL A 78 21.63 8.28 0.09
CA VAL A 78 22.87 8.92 -0.34
C VAL A 78 23.40 8.05 -1.48
N PRO A 79 23.40 8.52 -2.73
CA PRO A 79 24.03 7.78 -3.81
C PRO A 79 25.49 7.57 -3.45
N ASP A 80 25.89 6.33 -3.19
CA ASP A 80 27.28 6.01 -3.00
C ASP A 80 27.95 6.02 -4.39
N PRO A 81 28.88 6.96 -4.67
CA PRO A 81 29.60 6.99 -5.94
C PRO A 81 30.46 5.75 -6.18
N HIS A 82 30.64 4.91 -5.16
CA HIS A 82 31.33 3.63 -5.22
C HIS A 82 30.39 2.42 -5.18
N PHE A 83 29.06 2.61 -5.21
CA PHE A 83 28.11 1.51 -5.32
C PHE A 83 28.31 0.79 -6.66
N ARG A 84 29.08 -0.30 -6.63
CA ARG A 84 29.12 -1.27 -7.70
C ARG A 84 27.90 -2.16 -7.50
N PRO A 85 26.88 -2.11 -8.38
CA PRO A 85 25.77 -3.05 -8.27
C PRO A 85 26.35 -4.47 -8.25
N LEU A 86 25.97 -5.26 -7.25
CA LEU A 86 26.25 -6.70 -7.23
C LEU A 86 25.78 -7.23 -8.57
N ASN A 87 26.72 -7.67 -9.42
CA ASN A 87 26.53 -8.06 -10.82
C ASN A 87 25.07 -8.35 -11.16
N SER A 88 24.38 -7.31 -11.64
CA SER A 88 23.02 -7.45 -12.13
C SER A 88 23.16 -8.30 -13.40
N GLY A 89 22.75 -9.57 -13.33
CA GLY A 89 22.84 -10.55 -14.41
C GLY A 89 21.96 -10.23 -15.64
N TYR A 90 21.77 -8.95 -15.94
CA TYR A 90 21.08 -8.47 -17.12
C TYR A 90 22.13 -8.07 -18.16
N GLN A 91 22.29 -8.93 -19.16
CA GLN A 91 22.92 -8.52 -20.42
C GLN A 91 21.98 -7.52 -21.10
N LYS A 92 22.38 -6.24 -21.09
CA LYS A 92 21.79 -5.24 -21.98
C LYS A 92 22.25 -5.59 -23.40
N ILE A 93 21.35 -6.14 -24.22
CA ILE A 93 21.58 -6.29 -25.65
C ILE A 93 21.04 -5.02 -26.30
N GLU A 94 21.93 -4.14 -26.74
CA GLU A 94 21.58 -3.07 -27.67
C GLU A 94 21.68 -3.66 -29.09
N SER A 95 20.62 -3.52 -29.91
CA SER A 95 20.73 -3.83 -31.33
C SER A 95 21.46 -2.69 -32.03
N LEU A 96 22.31 -3.07 -32.99
CA LEU A 96 23.00 -2.18 -33.94
C LEU A 96 22.07 -1.10 -34.53
#